data_AF-A0A7K2KR86-F1
#
_entry.id   AF-A0A7K2KR86-F1
#
_cell.length_a   1.000
_cell.length_b   1.000
_cell.length_c   1.000
_cell.angle_alpha   90.00
_cell.angle_beta   90.00
_cell.angle_gamma   90.00
#
_symmetry.space_group_name_H-M   'P 1'
#
loop_
_entity.id
_entity.type
_entity.pdbx_description
1 polymer ?
#
loop_
_entity_poly.entity_id
_entity_poly.type
_entity_poly.pdbx_seq_one_letter_code
_entity_poly.pdbx_strand_id
1 'polypeptide(L)'
;MSWPPPSPRIRELIRRGAEIALTPSPDWLAELDAATLSGAARGQIAADPVLAAGTRLTNRSNLLFWAASNVRAPGEPVPANDTQEPLAVARDMIRRGLDESALDAYRVGESVAVRMWTQIACTLTSDPEELRELLDVSLRSIAAFVDDTVRTVSARMSAERDELTRGTHAERRETVTLLLEGAPITQQRAESRLGYRLQPTHTAAIVWTDVPDADLSQLDRAADA
;
A
#
# COMPACT_ATOMS: atom_id res chain seq x y z
N MET A 1 -13.90 14.09 3.04
CA MET A 1 -15.09 14.78 2.48
C MET A 1 -16.33 14.17 3.11
N SER A 2 -17.25 14.98 3.66
CA SER A 2 -18.51 14.46 4.20
C SER A 2 -19.54 14.40 3.06
N TRP A 3 -19.91 13.21 2.62
CA TRP A 3 -21.06 13.01 1.72
C TRP A 3 -22.38 13.05 2.51
N PRO A 4 -23.51 13.45 1.88
CA PRO A 4 -24.80 13.52 2.53
C PRO A 4 -25.21 12.14 3.08
N PRO A 5 -25.79 12.09 4.29
CA PRO A 5 -26.20 10.83 4.89
C PRO A 5 -27.32 10.18 4.07
N PRO A 6 -27.29 8.84 3.86
CA PRO A 6 -28.38 8.14 3.19
C PRO A 6 -29.65 8.16 4.05
N SER A 7 -30.78 7.90 3.38
CA SER A 7 -32.07 7.80 4.05
C SER A 7 -32.06 6.71 5.14
N PRO A 8 -32.93 6.81 6.17
CA PRO A 8 -32.97 5.81 7.25
C PRO A 8 -33.18 4.37 6.73
N ARG A 9 -33.97 4.24 5.65
CA ARG A 9 -34.21 2.96 4.99
C ARG A 9 -32.94 2.40 4.36
N ILE A 10 -32.17 3.22 3.65
CA ILE A 10 -30.91 2.78 3.04
C ILE A 10 -29.83 2.48 4.08
N ARG A 11 -29.77 3.24 5.18
CA ARG A 11 -28.89 2.90 6.32
C ARG A 11 -29.15 1.49 6.83
N GLU A 12 -30.41 1.10 6.92
CA GLU A 12 -30.78 -0.25 7.34
C GLU A 12 -30.39 -1.31 6.30
N LEU A 13 -30.62 -1.07 5.00
CA LEU A 13 -30.18 -1.99 3.94
C LEU A 13 -28.66 -2.13 3.89
N ILE A 14 -27.91 -1.04 4.03
CA ILE A 14 -26.44 -1.07 4.12
C ILE A 14 -25.99 -1.93 5.30
N ARG A 15 -26.57 -1.72 6.48
CA ARG A 15 -26.25 -2.52 7.67
C ARG A 15 -26.48 -4.01 7.43
N ARG A 16 -27.65 -4.40 6.92
CA ARG A 16 -27.98 -5.80 6.65
C ARG A 16 -27.07 -6.41 5.58
N GLY A 17 -26.75 -5.66 4.53
CA GLY A 17 -25.78 -6.09 3.52
C GLY A 17 -24.38 -6.28 4.10
N ALA A 18 -23.96 -5.38 4.99
CA ALA A 18 -22.67 -5.47 5.68
C ALA A 18 -22.62 -6.66 6.64
N GLU A 19 -23.71 -6.98 7.34
CA GLU A 19 -23.83 -8.19 8.16
C GLU A 19 -23.64 -9.46 7.33
N ILE A 20 -24.22 -9.52 6.12
CA ILE A 20 -23.99 -10.64 5.18
C ILE A 20 -22.52 -10.68 4.75
N ALA A 21 -21.92 -9.52 4.44
CA ALA A 21 -20.52 -9.42 4.02
C ALA A 21 -19.50 -9.77 5.11
N LEU A 22 -19.88 -9.73 6.40
CA LEU A 22 -19.03 -10.20 7.51
C LEU A 22 -18.87 -11.72 7.54
N THR A 23 -19.78 -12.45 6.88
CA THR A 23 -19.73 -13.91 6.75
C THR A 23 -19.63 -14.32 5.28
N PRO A 24 -18.54 -13.95 4.58
CA PRO A 24 -18.40 -14.26 3.16
C PRO A 24 -18.22 -15.77 2.97
N SER A 25 -18.79 -16.31 1.89
CA SER A 25 -18.65 -17.73 1.56
C SER A 25 -17.20 -18.08 1.21
N PRO A 26 -16.78 -19.35 1.41
CA PRO A 26 -15.46 -19.81 0.98
C PRO A 26 -15.20 -19.58 -0.52
N ASP A 27 -16.22 -19.79 -1.35
CA ASP A 27 -16.13 -19.64 -2.81
C ASP A 27 -15.85 -18.19 -3.23
N TRP A 28 -16.51 -17.23 -2.57
CA TRP A 28 -16.21 -15.82 -2.77
C TRP A 28 -14.73 -15.57 -2.44
N LEU A 29 -14.29 -15.92 -1.24
CA LEU A 29 -12.90 -15.63 -0.83
C LEU A 29 -11.89 -16.25 -1.79
N ALA A 30 -12.15 -17.48 -2.26
CA ALA A 30 -11.34 -18.14 -3.25
C ALA A 30 -11.30 -17.36 -4.57
N GLU A 31 -12.44 -16.82 -5.03
CA GLU A 31 -12.50 -15.98 -6.22
C GLU A 31 -11.73 -14.66 -6.05
N LEU A 32 -11.91 -13.97 -4.93
CA LEU A 32 -11.19 -12.72 -4.61
C LEU A 32 -9.67 -12.96 -4.58
N ASP A 33 -9.24 -14.03 -3.91
CA ASP A 33 -7.84 -14.41 -3.84
C ASP A 33 -7.28 -14.81 -5.21
N ALA A 34 -8.02 -15.59 -5.99
CA ALA A 34 -7.59 -15.97 -7.32
C ALA A 34 -7.45 -14.74 -8.22
N ALA A 35 -8.41 -13.82 -8.20
CA ALA A 35 -8.38 -12.61 -9.01
C ALA A 35 -7.19 -11.70 -8.64
N THR A 36 -6.99 -11.47 -7.35
CA THR A 36 -5.92 -10.59 -6.83
C THR A 36 -4.51 -11.17 -6.92
N LEU A 37 -4.37 -12.46 -7.27
CA LEU A 37 -3.09 -13.12 -7.54
C LEU A 37 -2.89 -13.46 -9.03
N SER A 38 -3.90 -13.24 -9.87
CA SER A 38 -3.84 -13.58 -11.29
C SER A 38 -3.35 -12.43 -12.17
N GLY A 39 -2.67 -12.77 -13.27
CA GLY A 39 -2.21 -11.84 -14.30
C GLY A 39 -0.71 -11.58 -14.29
N ALA A 40 -0.16 -11.20 -15.45
CA ALA A 40 1.29 -11.10 -15.66
C ALA A 40 1.97 -10.13 -14.69
N ALA A 41 1.34 -8.99 -14.38
CA ALA A 41 1.85 -7.99 -13.44
C ALA A 41 1.95 -8.50 -11.98
N ARG A 42 1.18 -9.55 -11.63
CA ARG A 42 1.12 -10.12 -10.28
C ARG A 42 1.82 -11.47 -10.16
N GLY A 43 2.49 -11.92 -11.22
CA GLY A 43 3.18 -13.22 -11.23
C GLY A 43 4.24 -13.36 -10.12
N GLN A 44 4.96 -12.28 -9.79
CA GLN A 44 5.95 -12.29 -8.70
C GLN A 44 5.31 -12.43 -7.32
N ILE A 45 4.17 -11.78 -7.08
CA ILE A 45 3.40 -11.89 -5.84
C ILE A 45 2.84 -13.30 -5.69
N ALA A 46 2.31 -13.88 -6.77
CA ALA A 46 1.73 -15.21 -6.77
C ALA A 46 2.78 -16.33 -6.61
N ALA A 47 3.99 -16.13 -7.13
CA ALA A 47 5.08 -17.10 -7.03
C ALA A 47 5.75 -17.13 -5.65
N ASP A 48 5.66 -16.05 -4.87
CA ASP A 48 6.18 -15.99 -3.50
C ASP A 48 5.09 -16.40 -2.49
N PRO A 49 5.24 -17.53 -1.76
CA PRO A 49 4.22 -18.00 -0.83
C PRO A 49 3.91 -17.04 0.32
N VAL A 50 4.88 -16.22 0.74
CA VAL A 50 4.70 -15.25 1.83
C VAL A 50 3.89 -14.06 1.31
N LEU A 51 4.22 -13.54 0.13
CA LEU A 51 3.46 -12.45 -0.48
C LEU A 51 2.04 -12.90 -0.82
N ALA A 52 1.88 -14.10 -1.40
CA ALA A 52 0.57 -14.65 -1.72
C ALA A 52 -0.30 -14.82 -0.47
N ALA A 53 0.23 -15.43 0.60
CA ALA A 53 -0.50 -15.58 1.86
C ALA A 53 -0.84 -14.21 2.49
N GLY A 54 0.10 -13.27 2.43
CA GLY A 54 -0.10 -11.90 2.86
C GLY A 54 -1.24 -11.20 2.11
N THR A 55 -1.26 -11.27 0.78
CA THR A 55 -2.33 -10.70 -0.05
C THR A 55 -3.69 -11.25 0.33
N ARG A 56 -3.82 -12.57 0.54
CA ARG A 56 -5.10 -13.20 0.98
C ARG A 56 -5.55 -12.67 2.34
N LEU A 57 -4.61 -12.52 3.28
CA LEU A 57 -4.89 -11.98 4.60
C LEU A 57 -5.34 -10.50 4.53
N THR A 58 -4.67 -9.70 3.70
CA THR A 58 -5.03 -8.30 3.45
C THR A 58 -6.40 -8.16 2.79
N ASN A 59 -6.71 -9.02 1.80
CA ASN A 59 -8.04 -9.07 1.17
C ASN A 59 -9.13 -9.30 2.23
N ARG A 60 -8.92 -10.29 3.10
CA ARG A 60 -9.85 -10.59 4.20
C ARG A 60 -9.96 -9.44 5.18
N SER A 61 -8.83 -8.85 5.59
CA SER A 61 -8.81 -7.70 6.51
C SER A 61 -9.61 -6.52 5.96
N ASN A 62 -9.37 -6.13 4.70
CA ASN A 62 -10.07 -5.03 4.05
C ASN A 62 -11.58 -5.26 3.95
N LEU A 63 -11.99 -6.47 3.54
CA LEU A 63 -13.41 -6.82 3.45
C LEU A 63 -14.11 -6.71 4.81
N LEU A 64 -13.52 -7.33 5.84
CA LEU A 64 -14.09 -7.33 7.19
C LEU A 64 -14.10 -5.93 7.80
N PHE A 65 -13.06 -5.13 7.57
CA PHE A 65 -12.96 -3.76 8.06
C PHE A 65 -14.07 -2.88 7.49
N TRP A 66 -14.28 -2.92 6.16
CA TRP A 66 -15.32 -2.13 5.51
C TRP A 66 -16.73 -2.57 5.95
N ALA A 67 -16.97 -3.87 6.03
CA ALA A 67 -18.24 -4.41 6.47
C ALA A 67 -18.53 -4.05 7.94
N ALA A 68 -17.58 -4.26 8.85
CA ALA A 68 -17.73 -3.90 10.26
C ALA A 68 -18.00 -2.40 10.46
N SER A 69 -17.35 -1.55 9.66
CA SER A 69 -17.58 -0.11 9.68
C SER A 69 -19.01 0.24 9.28
N ASN A 70 -19.55 -0.39 8.24
CA ASN A 70 -20.93 -0.18 7.81
C ASN A 70 -21.99 -0.80 8.73
N VAL A 71 -21.66 -1.83 9.52
CA VAL A 71 -22.54 -2.31 10.59
C VAL A 71 -22.69 -1.24 11.68
N ARG A 72 -21.58 -0.62 12.08
CA ARG A 72 -21.53 0.40 13.13
C ARG A 72 -22.11 1.75 12.70
N ALA A 73 -21.74 2.22 11.51
CA ALA A 73 -22.10 3.53 10.97
C ALA A 73 -22.44 3.41 9.47
N PRO A 74 -23.63 2.88 9.12
CA PRO A 74 -23.98 2.55 7.75
C PRO A 74 -24.02 3.78 6.83
N GLY A 75 -23.26 3.71 5.73
CA GLY A 75 -23.21 4.75 4.71
C GLY A 75 -22.39 5.99 5.10
N GLU A 76 -21.71 5.96 6.24
CA GLU A 76 -20.72 6.98 6.60
C GLU A 76 -19.37 6.69 5.90
N PRO A 77 -18.50 7.70 5.72
CA PRO A 77 -17.17 7.45 5.19
C PRO A 77 -16.42 6.40 6.02
N VAL A 78 -15.89 5.38 5.36
CA VAL A 78 -15.06 4.36 5.99
C VAL A 78 -13.60 4.81 5.89
N PRO A 79 -12.86 4.94 7.00
CA PRO A 79 -11.45 5.33 6.97
C PRO A 79 -10.60 4.26 6.29
N ALA A 80 -9.40 4.65 5.82
CA ALA A 80 -8.40 3.71 5.33
C ALA A 80 -8.16 2.56 6.32
N ASN A 81 -7.94 1.36 5.80
CA ASN A 81 -7.52 0.25 6.64
C ASN A 81 -6.01 0.36 6.95
N ASP A 82 -5.69 0.84 8.15
CA ASP A 82 -4.32 0.99 8.66
C ASP A 82 -3.87 -0.17 9.56
N THR A 83 -4.58 -1.30 9.50
CA THR A 83 -4.24 -2.51 10.25
C THR A 83 -2.87 -3.09 9.86
N GLN A 84 -2.34 -3.97 10.71
CA GLN A 84 -1.00 -4.53 10.53
C GLN A 84 -0.86 -5.35 9.24
N GLU A 85 -1.94 -5.97 8.76
CA GLU A 85 -1.94 -6.88 7.62
C GLU A 85 -1.57 -6.16 6.30
N PRO A 86 -2.28 -5.11 5.85
CA PRO A 86 -1.85 -4.30 4.70
C PRO A 86 -0.40 -3.81 4.80
N LEU A 87 0.03 -3.35 5.98
CA LEU A 87 1.36 -2.79 6.21
C LEU A 87 2.47 -3.85 6.22
N ALA A 88 2.18 -5.07 6.65
CA ALA A 88 3.13 -6.19 6.62
C ALA A 88 3.40 -6.64 5.18
N VAL A 89 2.35 -6.77 4.37
CA VAL A 89 2.48 -7.14 2.95
C VAL A 89 3.26 -6.09 2.18
N ALA A 90 2.97 -4.81 2.41
CA ALA A 90 3.69 -3.70 1.79
C ALA A 90 5.19 -3.72 2.10
N ARG A 91 5.57 -3.98 3.37
CA ARG A 91 6.98 -4.18 3.78
C ARG A 91 7.65 -5.33 3.05
N ASP A 92 6.95 -6.46 2.95
CA ASP A 92 7.50 -7.66 2.32
C ASP A 92 7.64 -7.50 0.79
N MET A 93 6.77 -6.70 0.16
CA MET A 93 6.89 -6.30 -1.24
C MET A 93 8.17 -5.45 -1.46
N ILE A 94 8.40 -4.43 -0.62
CA ILE A 94 9.60 -3.57 -0.72
C ILE A 94 10.88 -4.39 -0.59
N ARG A 95 10.94 -5.30 0.38
CA ARG A 95 12.12 -6.16 0.61
C ARG A 95 12.47 -7.06 -0.57
N ARG A 96 11.50 -7.33 -1.46
CA ARG A 96 11.65 -8.15 -2.66
C ARG A 96 11.81 -7.32 -3.93
N GLY A 97 11.97 -6.00 -3.78
CA GLY A 97 12.18 -5.08 -4.90
C GLY A 97 10.90 -4.75 -5.69
N LEU A 98 9.72 -5.05 -5.15
CA LEU A 98 8.46 -4.67 -5.78
C LEU A 98 8.16 -3.19 -5.50
N ASP A 99 7.66 -2.51 -6.53
CA ASP A 99 7.26 -1.11 -6.48
C ASP A 99 5.74 -0.94 -6.25
N GLU A 100 5.26 0.30 -6.29
CA GLU A 100 3.85 0.60 -6.07
C GLU A 100 2.93 0.05 -7.17
N SER A 101 3.45 -0.39 -8.32
CA SER A 101 2.64 -1.06 -9.34
C SER A 101 2.01 -2.36 -8.82
N ALA A 102 2.61 -2.98 -7.79
CA ALA A 102 2.04 -4.12 -7.08
C ALA A 102 0.68 -3.82 -6.43
N LEU A 103 0.39 -2.55 -6.14
CA LEU A 103 -0.89 -2.13 -5.55
C LEU A 103 -2.06 -2.19 -6.55
N ASP A 104 -1.83 -2.46 -7.85
CA ASP A 104 -2.91 -2.75 -8.81
C ASP A 104 -3.78 -3.96 -8.40
N ALA A 105 -3.26 -4.84 -7.53
CA ALA A 105 -4.07 -5.88 -6.90
C ALA A 105 -5.31 -5.33 -6.16
N TYR A 106 -5.24 -4.13 -5.59
CA TYR A 106 -6.38 -3.48 -4.94
C TYR A 106 -7.51 -3.18 -5.92
N ARG A 107 -7.19 -2.69 -7.13
CA ARG A 107 -8.19 -2.40 -8.17
C ARG A 107 -8.93 -3.67 -8.63
N VAL A 108 -8.21 -4.78 -8.73
CA VAL A 108 -8.82 -6.07 -9.04
C VAL A 108 -9.69 -6.57 -7.89
N GLY A 109 -9.20 -6.46 -6.66
CA GLY A 109 -9.97 -6.80 -5.47
C GLY A 109 -11.25 -5.98 -5.33
N GLU A 110 -11.18 -4.67 -5.61
CA GLU A 110 -12.31 -3.74 -5.65
C GLU A 110 -13.35 -4.18 -6.68
N SER A 111 -12.92 -4.50 -7.91
CA SER A 111 -13.82 -4.93 -8.98
C SER A 111 -14.62 -6.18 -8.59
N VAL A 112 -13.95 -7.14 -7.94
CA VAL A 112 -14.60 -8.33 -7.40
C VAL A 112 -15.57 -7.91 -6.29
N ALA A 113 -15.11 -7.14 -5.29
CA ALA A 113 -15.90 -6.65 -4.15
C ALA A 113 -17.21 -5.95 -4.58
N VAL A 114 -17.13 -5.06 -5.56
CA VAL A 114 -18.27 -4.34 -6.14
C VAL A 114 -19.30 -5.30 -6.72
N ARG A 115 -18.87 -6.32 -7.48
CA ARG A 115 -19.79 -7.30 -8.07
C ARG A 115 -20.54 -8.08 -6.99
N MET A 116 -19.85 -8.49 -5.94
CA MET A 116 -20.45 -9.27 -4.85
C MET A 116 -21.37 -8.42 -3.99
N TRP A 117 -20.97 -7.19 -3.70
CA TRP A 117 -21.84 -6.25 -3.03
C TRP A 117 -23.12 -5.97 -3.83
N THR A 118 -23.01 -5.85 -5.16
CA THR A 118 -24.17 -5.69 -6.04
C THR A 118 -25.11 -6.88 -5.96
N GLN A 119 -24.59 -8.11 -5.92
CA GLN A 119 -25.38 -9.31 -5.72
C GLN A 119 -26.10 -9.30 -4.36
N ILE A 120 -25.39 -8.95 -3.28
CA ILE A 120 -25.98 -8.80 -1.94
C ILE A 120 -27.12 -7.77 -1.98
N ALA A 121 -26.88 -6.58 -2.54
CA ALA A 121 -27.88 -5.51 -2.63
C ALA A 121 -29.17 -5.97 -3.34
N CYS A 122 -29.05 -6.72 -4.44
CA CYS A 122 -30.20 -7.27 -5.17
C CYS A 122 -31.00 -8.30 -4.37
N THR A 123 -30.44 -8.91 -3.32
CA THR A 123 -31.20 -9.80 -2.41
C THR A 123 -31.96 -9.05 -1.32
N LEU A 124 -31.61 -7.79 -1.05
CA LEU A 124 -32.12 -7.05 0.10
C LEU A 124 -33.38 -6.23 -0.21
N THR A 125 -33.56 -5.84 -1.48
CA THR A 125 -34.73 -5.08 -1.93
C THR A 125 -35.01 -5.34 -3.41
N SER A 126 -36.29 -5.20 -3.77
CA SER A 126 -36.76 -5.21 -5.17
C SER A 126 -37.27 -3.83 -5.61
N ASP A 127 -37.23 -2.83 -4.72
CA ASP A 127 -37.58 -1.45 -5.05
C ASP A 127 -36.42 -0.80 -5.84
N PRO A 128 -36.64 -0.35 -7.09
CA PRO A 128 -35.58 0.26 -7.90
C PRO A 128 -34.98 1.52 -7.28
N GLU A 129 -35.76 2.33 -6.58
CA GLU A 129 -35.28 3.57 -5.96
C GLU A 129 -34.42 3.25 -4.73
N GLU A 130 -34.83 2.27 -3.93
CA GLU A 130 -34.01 1.80 -2.80
C GLU A 130 -32.68 1.20 -3.29
N LEU A 131 -32.73 0.36 -4.32
CA LEU A 131 -31.54 -0.27 -4.89
C LEU A 131 -30.58 0.76 -5.49
N ARG A 132 -31.13 1.78 -6.18
CA ARG A 132 -30.34 2.86 -6.77
C ARG A 132 -29.58 3.65 -5.69
N GLU A 133 -30.26 4.09 -4.63
CA GLU A 133 -29.62 4.85 -3.54
C GLU A 133 -28.62 3.97 -2.78
N LEU A 134 -28.98 2.71 -2.50
CA LEU A 134 -28.10 1.73 -1.86
C LEU A 134 -26.79 1.58 -2.63
N LEU A 135 -26.85 1.28 -3.93
CA LEU A 135 -25.66 1.10 -4.77
C LEU A 135 -24.87 2.41 -4.91
N ASP A 136 -25.52 3.54 -5.13
CA ASP A 136 -24.83 4.84 -5.26
C ASP A 136 -24.00 5.15 -4.00
N VAL A 137 -24.56 4.98 -2.80
CA VAL A 137 -23.85 5.25 -1.54
C VAL A 137 -22.73 4.24 -1.29
N SER A 138 -23.03 2.94 -1.44
CA SER A 138 -22.08 1.88 -1.11
C SER A 138 -20.92 1.76 -2.10
N LEU A 139 -21.16 1.89 -3.41
CA LEU A 139 -20.09 1.80 -4.41
C LEU A 139 -19.12 2.99 -4.29
N ARG A 140 -19.65 4.19 -4.04
CA ARG A 140 -18.82 5.35 -3.71
C ARG A 140 -18.00 5.11 -2.44
N SER A 141 -18.61 4.56 -1.39
CA SER A 141 -17.91 4.21 -0.13
C SER A 141 -16.79 3.19 -0.35
N ILE A 142 -17.03 2.14 -1.15
CA ILE A 142 -16.02 1.12 -1.50
C ILE A 142 -14.83 1.77 -2.23
N ALA A 143 -15.09 2.57 -3.26
CA ALA A 143 -14.04 3.22 -4.05
C ALA A 143 -13.18 4.14 -3.16
N ALA A 144 -13.82 5.01 -2.37
CA ALA A 144 -13.07 5.92 -1.48
C ALA A 144 -12.26 5.17 -0.41
N PHE A 145 -12.83 4.10 0.16
CA PHE A 145 -12.13 3.27 1.13
C PHE A 145 -10.87 2.61 0.53
N VAL A 146 -10.99 2.07 -0.68
CA VAL A 146 -9.86 1.46 -1.40
C VAL A 146 -8.82 2.51 -1.75
N ASP A 147 -9.23 3.67 -2.29
CA ASP A 147 -8.33 4.78 -2.63
C ASP A 147 -7.55 5.28 -1.40
N ASP A 148 -8.25 5.49 -0.28
CA ASP A 148 -7.62 5.97 0.96
C ASP A 148 -6.71 4.91 1.60
N THR A 149 -7.06 3.62 1.46
CA THR A 149 -6.20 2.51 1.89
C THR A 149 -4.94 2.42 1.04
N VAL A 150 -5.07 2.47 -0.29
CA VAL A 150 -3.92 2.47 -1.22
C VAL A 150 -3.02 3.67 -0.94
N ARG A 151 -3.59 4.86 -0.76
CA ARG A 151 -2.82 6.07 -0.44
C ARG A 151 -2.04 5.93 0.86
N THR A 152 -2.68 5.40 1.91
CA THR A 152 -2.05 5.16 3.21
C THR A 152 -0.90 4.15 3.08
N VAL A 153 -1.11 3.05 2.36
CA VAL A 153 -0.10 2.03 2.12
C VAL A 153 1.06 2.57 1.27
N SER A 154 0.79 3.27 0.16
CA SER A 154 1.82 3.92 -0.67
C SER A 154 2.66 4.92 0.13
N ALA A 155 2.02 5.77 0.94
CA ALA A 155 2.74 6.74 1.78
C ALA A 155 3.67 6.04 2.77
N ARG A 156 3.21 4.92 3.37
CA ARG A 156 4.05 4.09 4.23
C ARG A 156 5.21 3.47 3.46
N MET A 157 4.97 2.93 2.28
CA MET A 157 6.00 2.31 1.45
C MET A 157 7.09 3.31 1.08
N SER A 158 6.70 4.52 0.69
CA SER A 158 7.62 5.63 0.40
C SER A 158 8.45 6.01 1.64
N ALA A 159 7.81 6.20 2.81
CA ALA A 159 8.52 6.54 4.03
C ALA A 159 9.55 5.48 4.45
N GLU A 160 9.21 4.19 4.33
CA GLU A 160 10.14 3.10 4.66
C GLU A 160 11.30 3.00 3.67
N ARG A 161 11.06 3.24 2.37
CA ARG A 161 12.15 3.34 1.39
C ARG A 161 13.08 4.51 1.72
N ASP A 162 12.52 5.67 2.06
CA ASP A 162 13.31 6.85 2.44
C ASP A 162 14.14 6.61 3.70
N GLU A 163 13.61 5.86 4.67
CA GLU A 163 14.36 5.46 5.88
C GLU A 163 15.51 4.51 5.56
N LEU A 164 15.29 3.50 4.72
CA LEU A 164 16.34 2.56 4.29
C LEU A 164 17.43 3.27 3.50
N THR A 165 17.05 4.16 2.59
CA THR A 165 17.96 4.97 1.79
C THR A 165 18.75 5.93 2.67
N ARG A 166 18.08 6.69 3.57
CA ARG A 166 18.76 7.60 4.51
C ARG A 166 19.70 6.88 5.47
N GLY A 167 19.33 5.72 6.00
CA GLY A 167 20.19 4.90 6.86
C GLY A 167 21.46 4.45 6.13
N THR A 168 21.32 4.03 4.88
CA THR A 168 22.46 3.64 4.03
C THR A 168 23.34 4.84 3.69
N HIS A 169 22.78 6.00 3.33
CA HIS A 169 23.58 7.21 3.06
C HIS A 169 24.27 7.74 4.31
N ALA A 170 23.63 7.68 5.48
CA ALA A 170 24.24 8.07 6.74
C ALA A 170 25.43 7.17 7.08
N GLU A 171 25.27 5.84 6.96
CA GLU A 171 26.36 4.88 7.19
C GLU A 171 27.51 5.05 6.18
N ARG A 172 27.19 5.31 4.91
CA ARG A 172 28.19 5.63 3.88
C ARG A 172 28.94 6.92 4.19
N ARG A 173 28.23 8.00 4.54
CA ARG A 173 28.83 9.30 4.87
C ARG A 173 29.74 9.20 6.09
N GLU A 174 29.28 8.57 7.17
CA GLU A 174 30.09 8.30 8.36
C GLU A 174 31.36 7.52 7.99
N THR A 175 31.22 6.48 7.16
CA THR A 175 32.36 5.68 6.70
C THR A 175 33.36 6.49 5.89
N VAL A 176 32.90 7.37 4.98
CA VAL A 176 33.78 8.28 4.23
C VAL A 176 34.49 9.26 5.16
N THR A 177 33.79 9.86 6.14
CA THR A 177 34.39 10.75 7.13
C THR A 177 35.49 10.04 7.93
N LEU A 178 35.24 8.84 8.43
CA LEU A 178 36.23 8.04 9.15
C LEU A 178 37.48 7.75 8.31
N LEU A 179 37.30 7.48 7.01
CA LEU A 179 38.43 7.28 6.09
C LEU A 179 39.24 8.57 5.89
N LEU A 180 38.57 9.72 5.73
CA LEU A 180 39.23 11.02 5.55
C LEU A 180 39.95 11.50 6.82
N GLU A 181 39.42 11.16 8.00
CA GLU A 181 40.02 11.48 9.29
C GLU A 181 41.16 10.53 9.69
N GLY A 182 41.39 9.46 8.91
CA GLY A 182 42.39 8.43 9.23
C GLY A 182 42.02 7.61 10.47
N ALA A 183 40.73 7.51 10.80
CA ALA A 183 40.25 6.75 11.95
C ALA A 183 40.53 5.23 11.75
N PRO A 184 40.68 4.46 12.84
CA PRO A 184 40.97 3.03 12.76
C PRO A 184 39.74 2.24 12.29
N ILE A 185 39.54 2.19 10.98
CA ILE A 185 38.54 1.35 10.30
C ILE A 185 39.25 0.38 9.36
N THR A 186 38.86 -0.89 9.39
CA THR A 186 39.44 -1.88 8.48
C THR A 186 38.92 -1.68 7.06
N GLN A 187 39.77 -1.91 6.07
CA GLN A 187 39.38 -1.82 4.65
C GLN A 187 38.15 -2.68 4.34
N GLN A 188 38.11 -3.92 4.85
CA GLN A 188 36.98 -4.83 4.65
C GLN A 188 35.65 -4.23 5.17
N ARG A 189 35.68 -3.57 6.34
CA ARG A 189 34.49 -2.95 6.93
C ARG A 189 34.07 -1.70 6.15
N ALA A 190 35.03 -0.90 5.72
CA ALA A 190 34.77 0.28 4.91
C ALA A 190 34.18 -0.10 3.53
N GLU A 191 34.76 -1.07 2.84
CA GLU A 191 34.25 -1.57 1.55
C GLU A 191 32.85 -2.17 1.67
N SER A 192 32.59 -2.92 2.74
CA SER A 192 31.26 -3.51 2.99
C SER A 192 30.18 -2.45 3.21
N ARG A 193 30.48 -1.37 3.95
CA ARG A 193 29.53 -0.28 4.24
C ARG A 193 29.32 0.64 3.05
N LEU A 194 30.37 0.88 2.28
CA LEU A 194 30.30 1.67 1.06
C LEU A 194 29.67 0.90 -0.11
N GLY A 195 29.69 -0.44 -0.06
CA GLY A 195 29.27 -1.29 -1.18
C GLY A 195 30.20 -1.16 -2.39
N TYR A 196 31.46 -0.80 -2.14
CA TYR A 196 32.40 -0.38 -3.17
C TYR A 196 33.85 -0.69 -2.74
N ARG A 197 34.70 -1.07 -3.71
CA ARG A 197 36.10 -1.47 -3.46
C ARG A 197 36.99 -0.23 -3.32
N LEU A 198 37.88 -0.24 -2.32
CA LEU A 198 38.83 0.85 -2.04
C LEU A 198 40.22 0.63 -2.64
N GLN A 199 40.45 -0.48 -3.34
CA GLN A 199 41.69 -0.73 -4.08
C GLN A 199 41.91 0.12 -5.35
N PRO A 200 40.87 0.46 -6.15
CA PRO A 200 41.04 1.30 -7.34
C PRO A 200 41.50 2.72 -7.00
N THR A 201 41.88 3.50 -8.01
CA THR A 201 42.13 4.94 -7.83
C THR A 201 40.80 5.70 -7.75
N HIS A 202 40.64 6.54 -6.72
CA HIS A 202 39.46 7.37 -6.53
C HIS A 202 39.71 8.80 -6.98
N THR A 203 38.73 9.38 -7.67
CA THR A 203 38.72 10.80 -8.01
C THR A 203 37.79 11.53 -7.06
N ALA A 204 38.30 12.53 -6.34
CA ALA A 204 37.49 13.45 -5.55
C ALA A 204 37.40 14.79 -6.28
N ALA A 205 36.22 15.41 -6.27
CA ALA A 205 35.99 16.75 -6.78
C ALA A 205 35.35 17.61 -5.68
N ILE A 206 35.79 18.87 -5.56
CA ILE A 206 35.15 19.86 -4.70
C ILE A 206 34.30 20.74 -5.61
N VAL A 207 32.99 20.76 -5.38
CA VAL A 207 32.03 21.58 -6.13
C VAL A 207 31.49 22.65 -5.19
N TRP A 208 31.52 23.90 -5.62
CA TRP A 208 31.00 25.03 -4.86
C TRP A 208 30.14 25.94 -5.75
N THR A 209 29.30 26.76 -5.13
CA THR A 209 28.41 27.72 -5.78
C THR A 209 28.34 29.00 -4.96
N ASP A 210 28.23 30.14 -5.64
CA ASP A 210 28.04 31.45 -5.01
C ASP A 210 26.56 31.82 -4.84
N VAL A 211 25.65 30.92 -5.25
CA VAL A 211 24.20 31.12 -5.13
C VAL A 211 23.74 30.79 -3.70
N PRO A 212 23.13 31.74 -2.98
CA PRO A 212 22.51 31.47 -1.68
C PRO A 212 21.36 30.46 -1.81
N ASP A 213 21.26 29.53 -0.87
CA ASP A 213 20.21 28.48 -0.83
C ASP A 213 20.10 27.63 -2.11
N ALA A 214 21.23 27.39 -2.79
CA ALA A 214 21.25 26.48 -3.92
C ALA A 214 20.75 25.08 -3.52
N ASP A 215 19.89 24.49 -4.36
CA ASP A 215 19.37 23.15 -4.17
C ASP A 215 20.47 22.10 -4.37
N LEU A 216 21.10 21.70 -3.26
CA LEU A 216 22.18 20.71 -3.25
C LEU A 216 21.70 19.28 -3.58
N SER A 217 20.38 19.01 -3.58
CA SER A 217 19.83 17.70 -3.96
C SER A 217 20.08 17.35 -5.43
N GLN A 218 20.43 18.34 -6.26
CA GLN A 218 20.83 18.13 -7.65
C GLN A 218 22.19 17.41 -7.74
N LEU A 219 23.09 17.63 -6.78
CA LEU A 219 24.39 16.95 -6.73
C LEU A 219 24.22 15.48 -6.33
N ASP A 220 23.36 15.21 -5.34
CA ASP A 220 23.04 13.83 -4.93
C ASP A 220 22.45 13.05 -6.12
N ARG A 221 21.51 13.65 -6.87
CA ARG A 221 20.94 13.04 -8.08
C ARG A 221 21.96 12.80 -9.20
N ALA A 222 22.94 13.70 -9.36
CA ALA A 222 24.00 13.54 -10.37
C ALA A 222 25.02 12.45 -10.00
N ALA A 223 25.16 12.13 -8.70
CA ALA A 223 26.04 11.07 -8.22
C ALA A 223 25.42 9.66 -8.35
N ASP A 224 24.09 9.57 -8.38
CA ASP A 224 23.34 8.31 -8.51
C ASP A 224 22.95 7.94 -9.97
N ALA A 225 23.24 8.82 -10.94
CA ALA A 225 22.94 8.64 -12.38
C ALA A 225 24.07 7.91 -13.14
#